data_AF-A0A327KF06-F1
#
_entry.id   AF-A0A327KF06-F1
#
_cell.length_a   1.000
_cell.length_b   1.000
_cell.length_c   1.000
_cell.angle_alpha   90.00
_cell.angle_beta   90.00
_cell.angle_gamma   90.00
#
_symmetry.space_group_name_H-M   'P 1'
#
loop_
_entity.id
_entity.type
_entity.pdbx_description
1 polymer ?
#
loop_
_entity_poly.entity_id
_entity_poly.type
_entity_poly.pdbx_seq_one_letter_code
_entity_poly.pdbx_strand_id
1 'polypeptide(L)'
;MRQWSERLVRGHAGDGAFSMLRALIADLPRSHTPWEQVLRTRLARGLARKPDLSWSRPSRSYLANQGRAGGRRMPWEPGTTTARRVPRLAVVVDVSGSIDDALMGRFADEIDAISRRQEAGLVLLVGDDQVRQVAHREPGRSDLRDIVFDGAGGTDFTPLLEEADRHAPDIIVVLTDLDGPARMRPRAPVIWAVPPAHAGASAPFGAVLVLR
;
A
#
# COMPACT_ATOMS: atom_id res chain seq x y z
N MET A 1 14.15 -17.43 -3.92
CA MET A 1 13.24 -17.97 -2.88
C MET A 1 12.38 -19.08 -3.46
N ARG A 2 12.89 -20.31 -3.37
CA ARG A 2 12.23 -21.57 -3.70
C ARG A 2 11.88 -22.19 -2.34
N GLN A 3 10.62 -22.25 -1.91
CA GLN A 3 10.15 -23.10 -0.78
C GLN A 3 8.70 -22.74 -0.37
N TRP A 4 7.72 -22.84 -1.27
CA TRP A 4 6.31 -22.88 -0.84
C TRP A 4 5.43 -23.83 -1.68
N SER A 5 5.99 -24.57 -2.66
CA SER A 5 5.22 -25.50 -3.50
C SER A 5 5.28 -26.98 -3.06
N GLU A 6 5.99 -27.32 -2.00
CA GLU A 6 6.38 -28.72 -1.73
C GLU A 6 5.52 -29.51 -0.74
N ARG A 7 4.35 -29.02 -0.29
CA ARG A 7 3.54 -29.75 0.72
C ARG A 7 2.25 -30.40 0.23
N LEU A 8 2.06 -30.63 -1.07
CA LEU A 8 0.87 -31.34 -1.57
C LEU A 8 1.15 -32.48 -2.56
N VAL A 9 2.27 -33.18 -2.42
CA VAL A 9 2.46 -34.44 -3.17
C VAL A 9 2.96 -35.54 -2.25
N ARG A 10 2.03 -36.18 -1.55
CA ARG A 10 2.21 -37.57 -1.15
C ARG A 10 0.84 -38.25 -1.04
N GLY A 11 0.54 -39.10 -2.01
CA GLY A 11 -0.46 -40.14 -1.91
C GLY A 11 -1.55 -40.11 -3.00
N HIS A 12 -1.50 -41.15 -3.83
CA HIS A 12 -2.62 -41.82 -4.51
C HIS A 12 -2.86 -41.52 -5.99
N ALA A 13 -2.70 -42.61 -6.74
CA ALA A 13 -3.03 -42.88 -8.14
C ALA A 13 -4.28 -42.13 -8.64
N GLY A 14 -4.10 -41.39 -9.74
CA GLY A 14 -5.18 -40.69 -10.45
C GLY A 14 -4.65 -39.74 -11.52
N ASP A 15 -3.73 -40.20 -12.38
CA ASP A 15 -2.90 -39.35 -13.26
C ASP A 15 -3.63 -38.65 -14.42
N GLY A 16 -4.89 -39.01 -14.71
CA GLY A 16 -5.64 -38.39 -15.82
C GLY A 16 -6.11 -36.96 -15.54
N ALA A 17 -6.75 -36.74 -14.39
CA ALA A 17 -7.37 -35.45 -14.07
C ALA A 17 -6.33 -34.36 -13.73
N PHE A 18 -5.24 -34.73 -13.07
CA PHE A 18 -4.15 -33.79 -12.75
C PHE A 18 -3.29 -33.42 -13.95
N SER A 19 -3.13 -34.31 -14.94
CA SER A 19 -2.44 -33.98 -16.20
C SER A 19 -3.22 -32.92 -16.98
N MET A 20 -4.55 -33.06 -17.05
CA MET A 20 -5.43 -32.10 -17.70
C MET A 20 -5.44 -30.74 -16.99
N LEU A 21 -5.44 -30.74 -15.65
CA LEU A 21 -5.31 -29.50 -14.86
C LEU A 21 -3.94 -28.83 -15.00
N ARG A 22 -2.83 -29.60 -15.09
CA ARG A 22 -1.50 -29.02 -15.37
C ARG A 22 -1.43 -28.42 -16.77
N ALA A 23 -2.02 -29.08 -17.77
CA ALA A 23 -2.10 -28.55 -19.12
C ALA A 23 -2.93 -27.26 -19.17
N LEU A 24 -4.10 -27.23 -18.50
CA LEU A 24 -4.95 -26.04 -18.37
C LEU A 24 -4.26 -24.89 -17.62
N ILE A 25 -3.46 -25.19 -16.59
CA ILE A 25 -2.67 -24.18 -15.87
C ILE A 25 -1.49 -23.67 -16.72
N ALA A 26 -0.89 -24.53 -17.55
CA ALA A 26 0.19 -24.16 -18.46
C ALA A 26 -0.31 -23.29 -19.64
N ASP A 27 -1.54 -23.55 -20.10
CA ASP A 27 -2.22 -22.79 -21.17
C ASP A 27 -3.01 -21.57 -20.65
N LEU A 28 -3.02 -21.32 -19.33
CA LEU A 28 -3.66 -20.13 -18.82
C LEU A 28 -2.91 -18.91 -19.38
N PRO A 29 -3.57 -18.01 -20.13
CA PRO A 29 -2.95 -16.78 -20.56
C PRO A 29 -2.39 -16.10 -19.33
N ARG A 30 -1.14 -15.62 -19.37
CA ARG A 30 -0.62 -14.74 -18.32
C ARG A 30 -1.42 -13.45 -18.38
N SER A 31 -2.59 -13.42 -17.74
CA SER A 31 -3.41 -12.23 -17.65
C SER A 31 -2.67 -11.26 -16.74
N HIS A 32 -1.94 -10.34 -17.34
CA HIS A 32 -1.38 -9.22 -16.61
C HIS A 32 -2.55 -8.31 -16.23
N THR A 33 -2.99 -8.37 -14.97
CA THR A 33 -3.90 -7.36 -14.43
C THR A 33 -3.19 -6.00 -14.56
N PRO A 34 -3.83 -4.98 -15.17
CA PRO A 34 -3.26 -3.63 -15.23
C PRO A 34 -2.90 -3.15 -13.83
N TRP A 35 -1.71 -2.56 -13.69
CA TRP A 35 -1.17 -2.20 -12.37
C TRP A 35 -2.05 -1.16 -11.67
N GLU A 36 -2.76 -0.34 -12.44
CA GLU A 36 -3.72 0.66 -12.00
C GLU A 36 -4.82 0.00 -11.17
N GLN A 37 -5.36 -1.14 -11.63
CA GLN A 37 -6.39 -1.87 -10.91
C GLN A 37 -5.87 -2.46 -9.60
N VAL A 38 -4.63 -2.95 -9.60
CA VAL A 38 -3.98 -3.49 -8.40
C VAL A 38 -3.72 -2.35 -7.40
N LEU A 39 -3.19 -1.22 -7.86
CA LEU A 39 -2.93 -0.03 -7.04
C LEU A 39 -4.23 0.46 -6.42
N ARG A 40 -5.28 0.64 -7.24
CA ARG A 40 -6.60 1.07 -6.81
C ARG A 40 -7.17 0.17 -5.73
N THR A 41 -7.10 -1.15 -5.91
CA THR A 41 -7.61 -2.11 -4.93
C THR A 41 -6.85 -2.03 -3.61
N ARG A 42 -5.51 -1.94 -3.67
CA ARG A 42 -4.66 -1.88 -2.48
C ARG A 42 -4.83 -0.56 -1.73
N LEU A 43 -4.81 0.57 -2.43
CA LEU A 43 -5.00 1.88 -1.83
C LEU A 43 -6.42 2.09 -1.33
N ALA A 44 -7.45 1.63 -2.06
CA ALA A 44 -8.83 1.72 -1.57
C ALA A 44 -9.01 0.96 -0.24
N ARG A 45 -8.38 -0.20 -0.10
CA ARG A 45 -8.38 -0.98 1.14
C ARG A 45 -7.56 -0.30 2.25
N GLY A 46 -6.37 0.20 1.94
CA GLY A 46 -5.48 0.87 2.91
C GLY A 46 -6.08 2.16 3.46
N LEU A 47 -6.75 2.93 2.59
CA LEU A 47 -7.37 4.23 2.89
C LEU A 47 -8.84 4.12 3.28
N ALA A 48 -9.38 2.92 3.47
CA ALA A 48 -10.76 2.74 3.91
C ALA A 48 -10.96 3.38 5.29
N ARG A 49 -12.03 4.17 5.45
CA ARG A 49 -12.37 4.79 6.73
C ARG A 49 -12.66 3.71 7.77
N LYS A 50 -11.92 3.75 8.89
CA LYS A 50 -12.09 2.82 10.01
C LYS A 50 -12.92 3.50 11.10
N PRO A 51 -13.90 2.80 11.69
CA PRO A 51 -14.55 3.29 12.90
C PRO A 51 -13.52 3.37 14.03
N ASP A 52 -13.53 4.48 14.77
CA ASP A 52 -12.74 4.61 16.00
C ASP A 52 -13.55 4.21 17.22
N LEU A 53 -12.85 3.92 18.31
CA LEU A 53 -13.49 3.72 19.60
C LEU A 53 -14.00 5.05 20.16
N SER A 54 -15.17 5.01 20.77
CA SER A 54 -15.79 6.13 21.45
C SER A 54 -15.95 5.77 22.91
N TRP A 55 -15.08 6.32 23.75
CA TRP A 55 -15.08 6.08 25.20
C TRP A 55 -16.23 6.78 25.93
N SER A 56 -16.78 7.83 25.33
CA SER A 56 -17.89 8.61 25.87
C SER A 56 -19.26 7.95 25.71
N ARG A 57 -19.37 6.84 24.97
CA ARG A 57 -20.64 6.13 24.79
C ARG A 57 -20.44 4.61 24.78
N PRO A 58 -21.41 3.85 25.30
CA PRO A 58 -21.31 2.40 25.34
C PRO A 58 -21.55 1.77 23.98
N SER A 59 -21.11 0.52 23.82
CA SER A 59 -21.42 -0.29 22.64
C SER A 59 -22.89 -0.71 22.60
N ARG A 60 -23.39 -1.05 21.40
CA ARG A 60 -24.76 -1.58 21.23
C ARG A 60 -24.95 -2.91 21.99
N SER A 61 -23.91 -3.74 22.01
CA SER A 61 -23.90 -5.00 22.76
C SER A 61 -24.03 -4.75 24.26
N TYR A 62 -23.26 -3.80 24.80
CA TYR A 62 -23.32 -3.43 26.20
C TYR A 62 -24.71 -2.95 26.63
N LEU A 63 -25.34 -2.07 25.84
CA LEU A 63 -26.70 -1.60 26.10
C LEU A 63 -27.73 -2.75 26.06
N ALA A 64 -27.62 -3.65 25.08
CA ALA A 64 -28.54 -4.79 24.94
C ALA A 64 -28.41 -5.81 26.08
N ASN A 65 -27.20 -5.96 26.63
CA ASN A 65 -26.91 -6.91 27.70
C ASN A 65 -27.10 -6.33 29.11
N GLN A 66 -27.08 -5.00 29.29
CA GLN A 66 -27.35 -4.37 30.58
C GLN A 66 -28.70 -4.79 31.18
N GLY A 67 -29.77 -4.81 30.38
CA GLY A 67 -31.10 -5.24 30.84
C GLY A 67 -31.18 -6.73 31.19
N ARG A 68 -30.28 -7.55 30.63
CA ARG A 68 -30.19 -9.00 30.88
C ARG A 68 -29.30 -9.33 32.08
N ALA A 69 -28.48 -8.39 32.54
CA ALA A 69 -27.51 -8.61 33.60
C ALA A 69 -28.13 -8.70 35.01
N GLY A 70 -29.44 -8.48 35.16
CA GLY A 70 -30.17 -8.74 36.39
C GLY A 70 -29.61 -8.02 37.63
N GLY A 71 -29.10 -6.80 37.46
CA GLY A 71 -28.47 -6.01 38.52
C GLY A 71 -26.96 -6.23 38.71
N ARG A 72 -26.35 -7.19 37.99
CA ARG A 72 -24.90 -7.38 38.01
C ARG A 72 -24.19 -6.32 37.16
N ARG A 73 -23.20 -5.63 37.76
CA ARG A 73 -22.41 -4.61 37.05
C ARG A 73 -21.56 -5.25 35.95
N MET A 74 -21.78 -4.84 34.71
CA MET A 74 -20.99 -5.29 33.56
C MET A 74 -19.72 -4.45 33.38
N PRO A 75 -18.61 -5.03 32.88
CA PRO A 75 -17.46 -4.26 32.41
C PRO A 75 -17.88 -3.30 31.30
N TRP A 76 -17.43 -2.04 31.37
CA TRP A 76 -17.73 -1.05 30.35
C TRP A 76 -17.14 -1.45 29.00
N GLU A 77 -17.98 -1.44 27.95
CA GLU A 77 -17.55 -1.68 26.57
C GLU A 77 -17.77 -0.40 25.75
N PRO A 78 -16.70 0.24 25.24
CA PRO A 78 -16.83 1.44 24.45
C PRO A 78 -17.54 1.15 23.11
N GLY A 79 -18.37 2.09 22.67
CA GLY A 79 -19.00 2.03 21.36
C GLY A 79 -18.04 2.45 20.24
N THR A 80 -18.47 2.28 18.99
CA THR A 80 -17.68 2.70 17.82
C THR A 80 -18.23 3.97 17.22
N THR A 81 -17.40 4.99 17.01
CA THR A 81 -17.73 6.20 16.27
C THR A 81 -17.17 6.19 14.87
N THR A 82 -17.95 6.71 13.93
CA THR A 82 -17.44 7.14 12.65
C THR A 82 -16.62 8.42 12.89
N ALA A 83 -15.50 8.30 13.60
CA ALA A 83 -14.56 9.38 13.67
C ALA A 83 -14.12 9.70 12.24
N ARG A 84 -14.13 10.98 11.91
CA ARG A 84 -13.58 11.51 10.66
C ARG A 84 -12.05 11.53 10.72
N ARG A 85 -11.40 10.39 11.00
CA ARG A 85 -9.97 10.34 10.74
C ARG A 85 -9.82 10.37 9.22
N VAL A 86 -9.33 11.50 8.72
CA VAL A 86 -9.01 11.68 7.30
C VAL A 86 -7.94 10.63 6.95
N PRO A 87 -8.18 9.74 5.96
CA PRO A 87 -7.17 8.79 5.53
C PRO A 87 -5.91 9.54 5.06
N ARG A 88 -4.74 8.97 5.34
CA ARG A 88 -3.45 9.62 5.05
C ARG A 88 -2.65 8.75 4.11
N LEU A 89 -2.37 9.28 2.91
CA LEU A 89 -1.49 8.66 1.92
C LEU A 89 -0.15 9.37 1.93
N ALA A 90 0.95 8.63 2.06
CA ALA A 90 2.27 9.15 1.76
C ALA A 90 2.73 8.61 0.40
N VAL A 91 3.19 9.49 -0.48
CA VAL A 91 3.84 9.13 -1.73
C VAL A 91 5.28 9.60 -1.64
N VAL A 92 6.22 8.67 -1.73
CA VAL A 92 7.65 8.92 -1.78
C VAL A 92 8.08 8.78 -3.24
N VAL A 93 8.81 9.76 -3.76
CA VAL A 93 9.38 9.74 -5.11
C VAL A 93 10.89 9.79 -4.98
N ASP A 94 11.52 8.71 -5.40
CA ASP A 94 12.97 8.60 -5.52
C ASP A 94 13.41 9.28 -6.83
N VAL A 95 14.27 10.30 -6.73
CA VAL A 95 14.75 11.08 -7.89
C VAL A 95 16.15 10.70 -8.37
N SER A 96 16.75 9.65 -7.80
CA SER A 96 18.07 9.15 -8.21
C SER A 96 18.04 8.46 -9.58
N GLY A 97 16.94 7.75 -9.88
CA GLY A 97 16.70 7.08 -11.15
C GLY A 97 15.85 7.91 -12.10
N SER A 98 15.89 7.59 -13.39
CA SER A 98 14.99 8.19 -14.37
C SER A 98 13.68 7.41 -14.45
N ILE A 99 12.57 8.15 -14.58
CA ILE A 99 11.25 7.59 -14.84
C ILE A 99 10.72 8.26 -16.11
N ASP A 100 10.18 7.45 -17.02
CA ASP A 100 9.56 7.95 -18.23
C ASP A 100 8.37 8.88 -17.92
N ASP A 101 8.30 10.02 -18.61
CA ASP A 101 7.28 11.06 -18.37
C ASP A 101 5.85 10.53 -18.56
N ALA A 102 5.62 9.64 -19.54
CA ALA A 102 4.31 9.06 -19.75
C ALA A 102 3.94 8.11 -18.60
N LEU A 103 4.92 7.34 -18.10
CA LEU A 103 4.71 6.50 -16.93
C LEU A 103 4.42 7.33 -15.67
N MET A 104 5.20 8.40 -15.43
CA MET A 104 4.94 9.35 -14.35
C MET A 104 3.54 9.97 -14.47
N GLY A 105 3.13 10.36 -15.67
CA GLY A 105 1.80 10.90 -15.95
C GLY A 105 0.68 9.93 -15.57
N ARG A 106 0.78 8.66 -15.96
CA ARG A 106 -0.21 7.63 -15.60
C ARG A 106 -0.23 7.36 -14.09
N PHE A 107 0.93 7.33 -13.44
CA PHE A 107 1.04 7.16 -12.00
C PHE A 107 0.39 8.32 -11.24
N ALA A 108 0.67 9.56 -11.66
CA ALA A 108 0.06 10.76 -11.10
C ALA A 108 -1.48 10.74 -11.22
N ASP A 109 -2.00 10.39 -12.40
CA ASP A 109 -3.45 10.29 -12.62
C ASP A 109 -4.13 9.29 -11.67
N GLU A 110 -3.53 8.12 -11.46
CA GLU A 110 -4.12 7.11 -10.59
C GLU A 110 -4.03 7.53 -9.12
N ILE A 111 -2.92 8.12 -8.67
CA ILE A 111 -2.79 8.68 -7.31
C ILE A 111 -3.81 9.79 -7.07
N ASP A 112 -3.99 10.70 -8.03
CA ASP A 112 -4.95 11.80 -7.94
C ASP A 112 -6.40 11.29 -7.90
N ALA A 113 -6.73 10.32 -8.77
CA ALA A 113 -8.06 9.72 -8.79
C ALA A 113 -8.40 9.00 -7.46
N ILE A 114 -7.45 8.24 -6.92
CA ILE A 114 -7.64 7.48 -5.68
C ILE A 114 -7.70 8.41 -4.47
N SER A 115 -6.76 9.35 -4.34
CA SER A 115 -6.72 10.29 -3.22
C SER A 115 -8.01 11.12 -3.17
N ARG A 116 -8.47 11.62 -4.32
CA ARG A 116 -9.75 12.32 -4.45
C ARG A 116 -10.93 11.46 -4.03
N ARG A 117 -11.02 10.22 -4.53
CA ARG A 117 -12.14 9.30 -4.22
C ARG A 117 -12.23 8.95 -2.73
N GLN A 118 -11.09 8.82 -2.07
CA GLN A 118 -11.02 8.46 -0.65
C GLN A 118 -11.01 9.67 0.28
N GLU A 119 -10.99 10.89 -0.29
CA GLU A 119 -10.75 12.14 0.44
C GLU A 119 -9.50 12.03 1.34
N ALA A 120 -8.46 11.39 0.82
CA ALA A 120 -7.24 11.11 1.57
C ALA A 120 -6.29 12.31 1.49
N GLY A 121 -5.85 12.80 2.65
CA GLY A 121 -4.78 13.79 2.73
C GLY A 121 -3.48 13.17 2.21
N LEU A 122 -2.80 13.90 1.32
CA LEU A 122 -1.59 13.42 0.66
C LEU A 122 -0.36 14.14 1.22
N VAL A 123 0.67 13.38 1.56
CA VAL A 123 2.01 13.88 1.82
C VAL A 123 2.91 13.37 0.72
N LEU A 124 3.44 14.28 -0.09
CA LEU A 124 4.43 13.98 -1.12
C LEU A 124 5.83 14.21 -0.53
N LEU A 125 6.69 13.21 -0.64
CA LEU A 125 8.09 13.27 -0.27
C LEU A 125 8.92 13.04 -1.53
N VAL A 126 9.93 13.88 -1.75
CA VAL A 126 10.85 13.76 -2.87
C VAL A 126 12.27 13.75 -2.33
N GLY A 127 13.09 12.83 -2.81
CA GLY A 127 14.49 12.75 -2.43
C GLY A 127 15.17 11.49 -2.95
N ASP A 128 16.37 11.22 -2.44
CA ASP A 128 17.27 10.16 -2.90
C ASP A 128 18.00 9.53 -1.70
N ASP A 129 19.18 10.02 -1.33
CA ASP A 129 19.89 9.63 -0.10
C ASP A 129 19.47 10.46 1.12
N GLN A 130 18.69 11.51 0.89
CA GLN A 130 18.12 12.42 1.88
C GLN A 130 16.74 12.90 1.39
N VAL A 131 15.92 13.40 2.32
CA VAL A 131 14.67 14.08 1.96
C VAL A 131 15.02 15.47 1.41
N ARG A 132 14.65 15.74 0.16
CA ARG A 132 14.85 17.05 -0.49
C ARG A 132 13.62 17.95 -0.35
N GLN A 133 12.43 17.36 -0.39
CA GLN A 133 11.17 18.09 -0.30
C GLN A 133 10.10 17.27 0.41
N VAL A 134 9.29 17.95 1.23
CA VAL A 134 8.05 17.43 1.81
C VAL A 134 6.93 18.42 1.50
N ALA A 135 5.83 17.93 0.96
CA ALA A 135 4.73 18.76 0.50
C ALA A 135 3.38 18.14 0.89
N HIS A 136 2.56 18.91 1.61
CA HIS A 136 1.17 18.52 1.87
C HIS A 136 0.30 18.91 0.68
N ARG A 137 -0.60 18.01 0.31
CA ARG A 137 -1.45 18.15 -0.86
C ARG A 137 -2.90 17.83 -0.54
N GLU A 138 -3.76 18.63 -1.15
CA GLU A 138 -5.20 18.38 -1.15
C GLU A 138 -5.52 17.10 -1.94
N PRO A 139 -6.58 16.36 -1.57
CA PRO A 139 -6.99 15.18 -2.30
C PRO A 139 -7.17 15.45 -3.81
N GLY A 140 -6.49 14.66 -4.65
CA GLY A 140 -6.57 14.76 -6.10
C GLY A 140 -5.71 15.84 -6.76
N ARG A 141 -4.70 16.38 -6.06
CA ARG A 141 -3.73 17.35 -6.57
C ARG A 141 -2.32 17.01 -6.09
N SER A 142 -1.70 15.97 -6.65
CA SER A 142 -0.40 15.47 -6.19
C SER A 142 0.81 16.26 -6.67
N ASP A 143 0.71 17.00 -7.79
CA ASP A 143 1.81 17.68 -8.48
C ASP A 143 2.99 16.75 -8.87
N LEU A 144 2.75 15.44 -8.92
CA LEU A 144 3.77 14.43 -9.25
C LEU A 144 4.41 14.64 -10.63
N ARG A 145 3.66 15.23 -11.56
CA ARG A 145 4.12 15.54 -12.93
C ARG A 145 5.16 16.64 -13.01
N ASP A 146 5.26 17.46 -11.97
CA ASP A 146 6.15 18.62 -11.94
C ASP A 146 7.51 18.27 -11.31
N ILE A 147 7.70 17.01 -10.89
CA ILE A 147 8.94 16.52 -10.28
C ILE A 147 10.00 16.35 -11.37
N VAL A 148 11.16 16.97 -11.14
CA VAL A 148 12.34 16.84 -12.00
C VAL A 148 13.24 15.75 -11.44
N PHE A 149 13.69 14.87 -12.33
CA PHE A 149 14.63 13.79 -12.02
C PHE A 149 16.05 14.21 -12.42
N ASP A 150 16.96 14.26 -11.44
CA ASP A 150 18.34 14.75 -11.65
C ASP A 150 19.38 13.63 -11.78
N GLY A 151 19.00 12.36 -11.58
CA GLY A 151 19.67 11.20 -12.17
C GLY A 151 21.11 10.87 -11.75
N ALA A 152 21.66 11.45 -10.68
CA ALA A 152 23.11 11.40 -10.43
C ALA A 152 23.54 10.97 -9.00
N GLY A 153 22.60 10.59 -8.13
CA GLY A 153 22.88 10.18 -6.75
C GLY A 153 22.71 8.68 -6.53
N GLY A 154 23.30 8.13 -5.47
CA GLY A 154 22.87 6.83 -4.94
C GLY A 154 21.60 7.00 -4.10
N THR A 155 20.83 5.94 -3.88
CA THR A 155 19.63 6.01 -3.03
C THR A 155 19.87 5.46 -1.64
N ASP A 156 19.33 6.10 -0.61
CA ASP A 156 19.05 5.48 0.69
C ASP A 156 17.58 5.77 1.07
N PHE A 157 16.74 4.75 1.03
CA PHE A 157 15.32 4.90 1.33
C PHE A 157 15.05 5.13 2.82
N THR A 158 16.04 4.88 3.70
CA THR A 158 15.88 4.98 5.15
C THR A 158 15.37 6.36 5.60
N PRO A 159 16.01 7.49 5.26
CA PRO A 159 15.53 8.83 5.63
C PRO A 159 14.16 9.16 5.02
N LEU A 160 13.90 8.75 3.78
CA LEU A 160 12.62 8.97 3.11
C LEU A 160 11.47 8.26 3.84
N LEU A 161 11.72 7.02 4.25
CA LEU A 161 10.75 6.20 5.00
C LEU A 161 10.56 6.72 6.43
N GLU A 162 11.61 7.21 7.09
CA GLU A 162 11.53 7.84 8.42
C GLU A 162 10.72 9.13 8.42
N GLU A 163 10.92 9.98 7.43
CA GLU A 163 10.07 11.15 7.24
C GLU A 163 8.62 10.73 6.95
N ALA A 164 8.40 9.76 6.04
CA ALA A 164 7.05 9.29 5.74
C ALA A 164 6.32 8.73 6.98
N ASP A 165 6.98 7.93 7.83
CA ASP A 165 6.36 7.35 9.03
C ASP A 165 6.02 8.40 10.11
N ARG A 166 6.76 9.52 10.17
CA ARG A 166 6.45 10.66 11.07
C ARG A 166 5.09 11.28 10.76
N HIS A 167 4.64 11.20 9.50
CA HIS A 167 3.30 11.63 9.10
C HIS A 167 2.21 10.59 9.38
N ALA A 168 2.49 9.51 10.11
CA ALA A 168 1.53 8.48 10.50
C ALA A 168 0.53 8.08 9.38
N PRO A 169 1.02 7.76 8.17
CA PRO A 169 0.17 7.42 7.03
C PRO A 169 -0.57 6.10 7.27
N ASP A 170 -1.69 5.92 6.59
CA ASP A 170 -2.40 4.63 6.55
C ASP A 170 -1.76 3.67 5.55
N ILE A 171 -1.09 4.21 4.53
CA ILE A 171 -0.35 3.47 3.51
C ILE A 171 0.70 4.37 2.86
N ILE A 172 1.84 3.78 2.49
CA ILE A 172 2.95 4.46 1.81
C ILE A 172 3.09 3.84 0.43
N VAL A 173 3.24 4.69 -0.60
CA VAL A 173 3.65 4.28 -1.95
C VAL A 173 5.01 4.90 -2.23
N VAL A 174 5.99 4.08 -2.62
CA VAL A 174 7.32 4.55 -3.01
C VAL A 174 7.49 4.29 -4.50
N LEU A 175 7.70 5.35 -5.27
CA LEU A 175 8.03 5.29 -6.69
C LEU A 175 9.56 5.33 -6.83
N THR A 176 10.16 4.24 -7.31
CA THR A 176 11.62 4.06 -7.35
C THR A 176 12.01 2.92 -8.31
N ASP A 177 13.29 2.88 -8.72
CA ASP A 177 13.92 1.71 -9.33
C ASP A 177 14.32 0.62 -8.33
N LEU A 178 14.20 0.92 -7.03
CA LEU A 178 14.48 0.05 -5.90
C LEU A 178 15.97 -0.27 -5.71
N ASP A 179 16.87 0.62 -6.15
CA ASP A 179 18.33 0.49 -6.00
C ASP A 179 18.88 1.26 -4.79
N GLY A 180 18.72 0.68 -3.60
CA GLY A 180 19.24 1.28 -2.37
C GLY A 180 18.82 0.54 -1.10
N PRO A 181 19.52 0.74 0.03
CA PRO A 181 19.11 0.17 1.30
C PRO A 181 17.80 0.82 1.80
N ALA A 182 16.97 0.03 2.47
CA ALA A 182 15.87 0.51 3.30
C ALA A 182 15.96 -0.17 4.68
N ARG A 183 16.75 0.40 5.58
CA ARG A 183 17.09 -0.25 6.87
C ARG A 183 15.99 -0.09 7.92
N MET A 184 15.12 0.91 7.75
CA MET A 184 13.98 1.17 8.60
C MET A 184 12.69 0.71 7.91
N ARG A 185 11.81 0.03 8.65
CA ARG A 185 10.49 -0.39 8.17
C ARG A 185 9.38 0.44 8.82
N PRO A 186 8.60 1.23 8.06
CA PRO A 186 7.47 1.98 8.58
C PRO A 186 6.40 1.10 9.22
N ARG A 187 5.58 1.69 10.09
CA ARG A 187 4.41 1.04 10.70
C ARG A 187 3.32 0.80 9.66
N ALA A 188 3.17 1.73 8.73
CA ALA A 188 2.21 1.63 7.64
C ALA A 188 2.66 0.58 6.60
N PRO A 189 1.72 -0.11 5.93
CA PRO A 189 2.05 -0.95 4.78
C PRO A 189 2.70 -0.11 3.66
N VAL A 190 3.70 -0.68 3.01
CA VAL A 190 4.45 -0.04 1.92
C VAL A 190 4.22 -0.76 0.61
N ILE A 191 3.91 0.00 -0.44
CA ILE A 191 3.86 -0.44 -1.83
C ILE A 191 5.07 0.17 -2.56
N TRP A 192 5.91 -0.68 -3.14
CA TRP A 192 7.02 -0.26 -3.99
C TRP A 192 6.55 -0.29 -5.44
N ALA A 193 6.26 0.89 -5.98
CA ALA A 193 5.89 1.10 -7.37
C ALA A 193 7.16 1.22 -8.22
N VAL A 194 7.44 0.19 -9.02
CA VAL A 194 8.69 0.09 -9.79
C VAL A 194 8.42 0.09 -11.29
N PRO A 195 9.22 0.80 -12.11
CA PRO A 195 9.13 0.70 -13.57
C PRO A 195 9.37 -0.74 -14.07
N PRO A 196 8.95 -1.09 -15.29
CA PRO A 196 9.09 -2.45 -15.83
C PRO A 196 10.54 -2.93 -15.91
N ALA A 197 11.48 -2.02 -16.13
CA ALA A 197 12.92 -2.29 -16.14
C ALA A 197 13.41 -2.89 -14.81
N HIS A 198 12.75 -2.54 -13.71
CA HIS A 198 13.11 -2.96 -12.35
C HIS A 198 12.16 -4.03 -11.78
N ALA A 199 11.38 -4.71 -12.64
CA ALA A 199 10.41 -5.72 -12.22
C ALA A 199 11.04 -6.93 -11.49
N GLY A 200 12.34 -7.17 -11.66
CA GLY A 200 13.10 -8.23 -11.00
C GLY A 200 13.67 -7.83 -9.62
N ALA A 201 13.56 -6.57 -9.23
CA ALA A 201 14.11 -6.07 -7.98
C ALA A 201 13.33 -6.66 -6.77
N SER A 202 14.07 -6.97 -5.71
CA SER A 202 13.50 -7.57 -4.50
C SER A 202 13.33 -6.51 -3.42
N ALA A 203 12.08 -6.13 -3.12
CA ALA A 203 11.80 -5.21 -2.02
C ALA A 203 12.21 -5.82 -0.66
N PRO A 204 12.78 -5.01 0.25
CA PRO A 204 13.17 -5.48 1.58
C PRO A 204 11.95 -5.83 2.46
N PHE A 205 10.80 -5.21 2.20
CA PHE A 205 9.52 -5.50 2.85
C PHE A 205 8.37 -4.91 2.02
N GLY A 206 7.13 -5.12 2.44
CA GLY A 206 5.96 -4.57 1.75
C GLY A 206 5.64 -5.34 0.48
N ALA A 207 4.95 -4.69 -0.46
CA ALA A 207 4.54 -5.32 -1.71
C ALA A 207 5.09 -4.56 -2.92
N VAL A 208 5.69 -5.27 -3.87
CA VAL A 208 6.09 -4.70 -5.16
C VAL A 208 4.86 -4.57 -6.06
N LEU A 209 4.83 -3.49 -6.85
CA LEU A 209 3.88 -3.24 -7.92
C LEU A 209 4.68 -2.77 -9.15
N VAL A 210 4.63 -3.55 -10.23
CA VAL A 210 5.33 -3.19 -11.47
C VAL A 210 4.42 -2.34 -12.34
N LEU A 211 4.87 -1.14 -12.71
CA LEU A 211 4.11 -0.16 -13.50
C LEU A 211 4.30 -0.38 -15.00
N ARG A 212 3.57 -1.33 -15.59
CA ARG A 212 3.65 -1.65 -17.03
C ARG A 212 2.93 -0.65 -17.94
#